data_AF-A7SZP8-F1
#
_entry.id   AF-A7SZP8-F1
#
_cell.length_a   1.000
_cell.length_b   1.000
_cell.length_c   1.000
_cell.angle_alpha   90.00
_cell.angle_beta   90.00
_cell.angle_gamma   90.00
#
_symmetry.space_group_name_H-M   'P 1'
#
loop_
_entity.id
_entity.type
_entity.pdbx_description
1 polymer ?
#
loop_
_entity_poly.entity_id
_entity_poly.type
_entity_poly.pdbx_seq_one_letter_code
_entity_poly.pdbx_strand_id
1 'polypeptide(L)' 'IFRNSIHKSVFPADWKFARVSPVFKKGLKTNLNNYRPISVISIVAKIYEGRFDQLYKY' A
#
# COMPACT_ATOMS: atom_id res chain seq x y z
N ILE A 1 7.39 -1.32 -16.68
CA ILE A 1 6.77 -2.19 -15.64
C ILE A 1 5.24 -2.02 -15.62
N PHE A 2 4.69 -0.83 -15.32
CA PHE A 2 3.23 -0.59 -15.24
C PHE A 2 2.39 -0.95 -16.47
N ARG A 3 2.79 -0.48 -17.66
CA ARG A 3 2.08 -0.85 -18.90
C ARG A 3 2.11 -2.38 -19.12
N ASN A 4 3.28 -2.99 -18.91
CA ASN A 4 3.47 -4.42 -19.08
C ASN A 4 2.71 -5.25 -18.04
N SER A 5 2.56 -4.76 -16.79
CA SER A 5 1.73 -5.42 -15.77
C SER A 5 0.26 -5.43 -16.14
N ILE A 6 -0.25 -4.37 -16.78
CA ILE A 6 -1.63 -4.33 -17.28
C ILE A 6 -1.81 -5.31 -18.45
N HIS A 7 -0.96 -5.24 -19.49
CA HIS A 7 -1.09 -6.11 -20.67
C HIS A 7 -0.95 -7.60 -20.36
N LYS A 8 -0.13 -7.94 -19.37
CA LYS A 8 0.07 -9.33 -18.93
C LYS A 8 -0.86 -9.72 -17.78
N SER A 9 -1.66 -8.79 -17.27
CA SER A 9 -2.44 -8.97 -16.03
C SER A 9 -1.61 -9.49 -14.84
N VAL A 10 -0.31 -9.15 -14.80
CA VAL A 10 0.62 -9.58 -13.75
C VAL A 10 0.90 -8.42 -12.82
N PHE A 11 0.51 -8.53 -11.55
CA PHE A 11 0.85 -7.55 -10.53
C PHE A 11 2.29 -7.78 -10.01
N PRO A 12 3.22 -6.81 -10.17
CA PRO A 12 4.60 -6.95 -9.74
C PRO A 12 4.74 -7.24 -8.24
N ALA A 13 5.69 -8.09 -7.87
CA ALA A 13 5.92 -8.48 -6.48
C ALA A 13 6.24 -7.28 -5.58
N ASP A 14 7.07 -6.36 -6.06
CA ASP A 14 7.49 -5.16 -5.30
C ASP A 14 6.31 -4.27 -4.90
N TRP A 15 5.21 -4.31 -5.65
CA TRP A 15 4.01 -3.52 -5.35
C TRP A 15 3.07 -4.20 -4.38
N LYS A 16 3.29 -5.49 -4.06
CA LYS A 16 2.53 -6.24 -3.05
C LYS A 16 2.97 -5.93 -1.63
N PHE A 17 4.16 -5.36 -1.47
CA PHE A 17 4.72 -5.08 -0.16
C PHE A 17 4.35 -3.66 0.29
N ALA A 18 3.94 -3.55 1.55
CA ALA A 18 3.78 -2.29 2.24
C ALA A 18 4.84 -2.17 3.34
N ARG A 19 5.38 -0.96 3.51
CA ARG A 19 6.27 -0.68 4.62
C ARG A 19 5.44 -0.30 5.83
N VAL A 20 5.56 -1.07 6.90
CA VAL A 20 4.89 -0.77 8.17
C VAL A 20 5.81 0.07 9.02
N SER A 21 5.30 1.17 9.58
CA SER A 21 6.07 2.02 10.49
C SER A 21 5.20 2.45 11.67
N PRO A 22 5.71 2.39 12.90
CA PRO A 22 4.96 2.85 14.07
C PRO A 22 4.95 4.39 14.10
N VAL A 23 3.76 4.97 14.26
CA VAL A 23 3.57 6.41 14.48
C VAL A 23 3.12 6.63 15.91
N PHE A 24 3.85 7.49 16.62
CA PHE A 24 3.51 7.85 17.99
C PHE A 24 2.18 8.61 18.03
N LYS A 25 1.28 8.19 18.93
CA LYS A 25 -0.04 8.82 19.10
C LYS A 25 -0.08 9.83 20.24
N LYS A 26 0.20 9.39 21.48
CA LYS A 26 0.16 10.22 22.70
C LYS A 26 0.71 9.47 23.92
N GLY A 27 1.06 10.18 25.00
CA GLY A 27 1.52 9.57 26.27
C GLY A 27 3.04 9.41 26.36
N LEU A 28 3.50 8.34 27.02
CA LEU A 28 4.94 8.04 27.15
C LEU A 28 5.48 7.36 25.88
N LYS A 29 6.57 7.89 25.32
CA LYS A 29 7.24 7.32 24.13
C LYS A 29 7.89 5.95 24.38
N THR A 30 8.12 5.58 25.64
CA THR A 30 8.69 4.28 26.01
C THR A 30 7.66 3.15 26.01
N ASN A 31 6.36 3.48 26.05
CA ASN A 31 5.30 2.48 26.03
C ASN A 31 4.87 2.21 24.58
N LEU A 32 5.11 1.00 24.10
CA LEU A 32 4.78 0.56 22.73
C LEU A 32 3.28 0.67 22.41
N ASN A 33 2.40 0.56 23.41
CA ASN A 33 0.94 0.70 23.23
C ASN A 33 0.52 2.11 22.81
N ASN A 34 1.40 3.10 22.94
CA ASN A 34 1.16 4.48 22.52
C ASN A 34 1.48 4.73 21.04
N TYR A 35 1.87 3.70 20.30
CA TYR A 35 2.14 3.79 18.87
C TYR A 35 1.02 3.10 18.08
N ARG A 36 0.79 3.60 16.88
CA ARG A 36 -0.10 2.97 15.89
C ARG A 36 0.74 2.53 14.70
N PRO A 37 0.70 1.26 14.27
CA PRO A 37 1.32 0.88 13.03
C PRO A 37 0.56 1.53 11.87
N ILE A 38 1.29 2.15 10.94
CA ILE A 38 0.76 2.61 9.66
C ILE A 38 1.43 1.81 8.53
N SER A 39 0.65 1.46 7.51
CA SER A 39 1.14 0.81 6.30
C SER A 39 1.29 1.84 5.20
N VAL A 40 2.51 2.05 4.73
CA VAL A 40 2.82 2.89 3.58
C VAL A 40 2.91 2.01 2.35
N ILE A 41 1.89 2.12 1.49
CA ILE A 41 1.75 1.37 0.23
C ILE A 41 2.40 2.20 -0.90
N SER A 42 2.99 1.51 -1.89
CA SER A 42 3.48 2.17 -3.11
C SER A 42 2.37 2.96 -3.80
N ILE A 43 2.67 4.19 -4.24
CA ILE A 43 1.71 5.02 -4.98
C ILE A 43 1.22 4.32 -6.25
N VAL A 44 2.09 3.52 -6.88
CA VAL A 44 1.75 2.77 -8.09
C VAL A 44 0.74 1.66 -7.80
N ALA A 45 0.88 0.97 -6.67
CA ALA A 45 -0.09 -0.05 -6.23
C ALA A 45 -1.47 0.59 -5.96
N LYS A 46 -1.49 1.73 -5.26
CA LYS A 46 -2.74 2.46 -4.96
C LYS A 46 -3.46 2.93 -6.23
N ILE A 47 -2.72 3.43 -7.22
CA ILE A 47 -3.29 3.85 -8.51
C ILE A 47 -3.79 2.63 -9.29
N TYR A 48 -3.03 1.52 -9.27
CA TYR A 48 -3.41 0.29 -9.94
C TYR A 48 -4.74 -0.24 -9.40
N GLU A 49 -4.88 -0.40 -8.08
CA GLU A 49 -6.13 -0.83 -7.42
C GLU A 49 -7.28 0.15 -7.69
N GLY A 50 -7.05 1.45 -7.51
CA GLY A 50 -8.10 2.47 -7.68
C GLY A 50 -8.64 2.59 -9.11
N ARG A 51 -7.85 2.21 -10.13
CA ARG A 51 -8.33 2.13 -11.52
C ARG A 51 -8.80 0.74 -11.93
N PHE A 52 -8.32 -0.31 -11.29
CA PHE A 52 -8.79 -1.67 -11.52
C PHE A 52 -10.29 -1.79 -11.27
N ASP A 53 -10.79 -1.21 -10.18
CA ASP A 53 -12.23 -1.19 -9.86
C ASP A 53 -13.09 -0.47 -10.91
N GLN A 54 -12.51 0.45 -11.68
CA GLN A 54 -13.21 1.15 -12.76
C GLN A 54 -13.20 0.36 -14.07
N LEU A 55 -12.13 -0.41 -14.31
CA LEU A 55 -11.94 -1.20 -15.53
C LEU A 55 -12.78 -2.50 -15.54
N TYR A 56 -13.07 -3.07 -14.37
CA TYR A 56 -13.86 -4.32 -14.23
C TYR A 56 -15.35 -4.08 -13.93
N LYS A 57 -15.80 -2.82 -13.95
CA LYS A 57 -17.21 -2.43 -13.77
C LYS A 57 -18.02 -2.38 -15.08
N TYR A 58 -17.47 -2.91 -16.18
CA TYR A 58 -18.13 -3.03 -17.48
C TYR A 58 -18.20 -4.49 -17.91
#